data_AF-A0A8C9S229-F1
#
_entry.id   AF-A0A8C9S229-F1
#
_cell.length_a   1.000
_cell.length_b   1.000
_cell.length_c   1.000
_cell.angle_alpha   90.00
_cell.angle_beta   90.00
_cell.angle_gamma   90.00
#
_symmetry.space_group_name_H-M   'P 1'
#
loop_
_entity.id
_entity.type
_entity.pdbx_description
1 polymer ?
#
loop_
_entity_poly.entity_id
_entity_poly.type
_entity_poly.pdbx_seq_one_letter_code
_entity_poly.pdbx_strand_id
1 'polypeptide(L)'
;MCRKTVLGPIYGSPIKKIAILPKSAEGNLDSRYLAFITTDKVGLEILPLDGNPYKSFAIICHPAGVSAFACSCDGKYIFTIGGPDYTIFSWEANLNALEAAASLGGQGLIPFYSLLEGGRDGEFFKEMEDYFYYCQLRSEGINSMKKRRVSTKIPLKEVPFIMRALGFYPTEQELMEIQNEVKFSRYAETGKYVTDIDLEDFIKLFVNHRPAFGISRKEIQHIFEVLGDPNENGEQSVNREELLELLQTIGENMTEEELTECFTTLLGRNPEGGRSELESTEHTEELL
;
A
#
# COMPACT_ATOMS: atom_id res chain seq x y z
N MET A 1 -3.49 -2.95 16.55
CA MET A 1 -4.22 -1.99 15.70
C MET A 1 -3.19 -1.14 14.98
N CYS A 2 -3.06 -1.32 13.65
CA CYS A 2 -2.26 -0.42 12.83
C CYS A 2 -2.89 0.99 12.89
N ARG A 3 -2.07 2.02 13.10
CA ARG A 3 -2.54 3.42 13.15
C ARG A 3 -2.26 4.17 11.86
N LYS A 4 -1.26 3.74 11.10
CA LYS A 4 -0.84 4.34 9.85
C LYS A 4 0.12 3.41 9.12
N THR A 5 -0.07 3.27 7.82
CA THR A 5 0.86 2.59 6.92
C THR A 5 1.44 3.62 5.96
N VAL A 6 2.75 3.53 5.72
CA VAL A 6 3.46 4.51 4.91
C VAL A 6 4.43 3.80 3.99
N LEU A 7 4.36 4.10 2.70
CA LEU A 7 5.34 3.63 1.72
C LEU A 7 6.61 4.48 1.84
N GLY A 8 7.65 3.89 2.41
CA GLY A 8 8.96 4.53 2.46
C GLY A 8 9.85 3.99 3.56
N PRO A 9 11.18 4.13 3.41
CA PRO A 9 11.91 4.57 2.22
C PRO A 9 11.86 3.56 1.07
N ILE A 10 11.74 4.04 -0.18
CA ILE A 10 11.70 3.22 -1.41
C ILE A 10 13.09 2.82 -1.96
N TYR A 11 14.14 2.99 -1.15
CA TYR A 11 15.53 2.88 -1.60
C TYR A 11 16.16 1.53 -1.26
N GLY A 12 15.77 0.50 -2.02
CA GLY A 12 16.22 -0.87 -1.80
C GLY A 12 15.55 -1.52 -0.59
N SER A 13 15.46 -2.85 -0.60
CA SER A 13 14.81 -3.64 0.43
C SER A 13 15.75 -4.77 0.89
N PRO A 14 15.64 -5.25 2.13
CA PRO A 14 14.86 -4.70 3.25
C PRO A 14 15.61 -3.59 3.99
N ILE A 15 14.87 -2.79 4.77
CA ILE A 15 15.47 -1.91 5.78
C ILE A 15 16.04 -2.77 6.90
N LYS A 16 17.33 -2.61 7.19
CA LYS A 16 18.02 -3.41 8.21
C LYS A 16 18.06 -2.74 9.57
N LYS A 17 18.22 -1.41 9.60
CA LYS A 17 18.34 -0.64 10.83
C LYS A 17 17.86 0.79 10.60
N ILE A 18 17.22 1.35 11.62
CA ILE A 18 16.79 2.74 11.68
C ILE A 18 17.30 3.38 12.97
N ALA A 19 17.57 4.69 12.94
CA ALA A 19 17.93 5.46 14.12
C ALA A 19 17.47 6.90 13.94
N ILE A 20 16.88 7.49 14.98
CA ILE A 20 16.53 8.91 14.97
C ILE A 20 17.82 9.71 15.17
N LEU A 21 18.05 10.72 14.31
CA LEU A 21 19.20 11.59 14.47
C LEU A 21 19.12 12.37 15.80
N PRO A 22 20.22 12.42 16.57
CA PRO A 22 20.33 13.30 17.73
C PRO A 22 20.08 14.76 17.34
N LYS A 23 19.51 15.54 18.25
CA LYS A 23 19.28 16.96 18.02
C LYS A 23 20.62 17.70 18.08
N SER A 24 20.98 18.38 16.99
CA SER A 24 22.02 19.41 17.03
C SER A 24 21.52 20.61 17.83
N ALA A 25 22.41 21.26 18.58
CA ALA A 25 22.12 22.51 19.30
C ALA A 25 21.76 23.69 18.36
N GLU A 26 22.05 23.56 17.07
CA GLU A 26 21.90 24.60 16.04
C GLU A 26 20.76 24.32 15.04
N GLY A 27 20.03 23.19 15.19
CA GLY A 27 19.01 22.74 14.23
C GLY A 27 17.60 23.29 14.51
N ASN A 28 16.82 23.47 13.44
CA ASN A 28 15.39 23.80 13.51
C ASN A 28 14.64 22.84 14.46
N LEU A 29 13.82 23.37 15.36
CA LEU A 29 13.21 22.61 16.46
C LEU A 29 12.04 21.71 16.03
N ASP A 30 11.46 21.95 14.86
CA ASP A 30 10.18 21.36 14.47
C ASP A 30 10.30 20.02 13.72
N SER A 31 11.33 19.86 12.89
CA SER A 31 11.55 18.63 12.11
C SER A 31 12.47 17.66 12.85
N ARG A 32 12.09 16.38 12.85
CA ARG A 32 12.98 15.28 13.28
C ARG A 32 13.42 14.51 12.04
N TYR A 33 14.58 13.88 12.10
CA TYR A 33 15.12 13.12 10.99
C TYR A 33 15.46 11.72 11.44
N LEU A 34 15.25 10.77 10.55
CA LEU A 34 15.55 9.37 10.72
C LEU A 34 16.64 8.99 9.73
N ALA A 35 17.70 8.33 10.22
CA ALA A 35 18.68 7.68 9.39
C ALA A 35 18.35 6.18 9.29
N PHE A 36 18.60 5.59 8.13
CA PHE A 36 18.38 4.17 7.90
C PHE A 36 19.48 3.57 7.03
N ILE A 37 19.59 2.24 7.10
CA ILE A 37 20.37 1.45 6.15
C ILE A 37 19.53 0.31 5.58
N THR A 38 19.82 -0.04 4.33
CA THR A 38 19.23 -1.21 3.66
C THR A 38 20.30 -2.27 3.42
N THR A 39 20.25 -3.01 2.31
CA THR A 39 21.25 -4.02 1.98
C THR A 39 22.63 -3.39 1.73
N ASP A 40 22.67 -2.29 0.98
CA ASP A 40 23.89 -1.64 0.47
C ASP A 40 23.85 -0.10 0.56
N LYS A 41 22.73 0.48 1.03
CA LYS A 41 22.51 1.93 1.04
C LYS A 41 22.40 2.48 2.46
N VAL A 42 22.75 3.76 2.59
CA VAL A 42 22.47 4.61 3.75
C VAL A 42 21.57 5.75 3.32
N GLY A 43 20.62 6.12 4.16
CA GLY A 43 19.67 7.16 3.84
C GLY A 43 19.16 7.96 5.03
N LEU A 44 18.47 9.03 4.70
CA LEU A 44 17.81 9.96 5.59
C LEU A 44 16.34 10.11 5.21
N GLU A 45 15.50 10.36 6.21
CA GLU A 45 14.08 10.59 6.05
C GLU A 45 13.58 11.66 7.04
N ILE A 46 12.74 12.57 6.56
CA ILE A 46 12.10 13.62 7.38
C ILE A 46 10.88 13.02 8.10
N LEU A 47 10.79 13.25 9.41
CA LEU A 47 9.65 12.87 10.24
C LEU A 47 8.67 14.06 10.38
N PRO A 48 7.36 13.81 10.54
CA PRO A 48 6.72 12.48 10.60
C PRO A 48 6.63 11.79 9.23
N LEU A 49 6.61 10.46 9.26
CA LEU A 49 6.43 9.63 8.06
C LEU A 49 5.04 9.88 7.44
N ASP A 50 5.03 10.25 6.17
CA ASP A 50 3.81 10.56 5.41
C ASP A 50 3.76 9.94 4.01
N GLY A 51 4.81 9.26 3.59
CA GLY A 51 4.88 8.56 2.30
C GLY A 51 5.31 9.47 1.16
N ASN A 52 5.69 10.71 1.45
CA ASN A 52 6.20 11.61 0.44
C ASN A 52 7.60 11.13 0.00
N PRO A 53 7.79 10.74 -1.28
CA PRO A 53 9.07 10.22 -1.75
C PRO A 53 10.20 11.25 -1.65
N TYR A 54 9.89 12.55 -1.73
CA TYR A 54 10.87 13.63 -1.66
C TYR A 54 11.33 13.97 -0.23
N LYS A 55 10.70 13.37 0.80
CA LYS A 55 11.16 13.46 2.19
C LYS A 55 12.21 12.43 2.56
N SER A 56 12.57 11.55 1.63
CA SER A 56 13.57 10.51 1.85
C SER A 56 14.63 10.53 0.76
N PHE A 57 15.87 10.26 1.14
CA PHE A 57 17.00 10.16 0.22
C PHE A 57 17.95 9.07 0.69
N ALA A 58 18.50 8.29 -0.23
CA ALA A 58 19.52 7.31 0.09
C ALA A 58 20.54 7.18 -1.04
N ILE A 59 21.75 6.80 -0.65
CA ILE A 59 22.88 6.57 -1.54
C ILE A 59 23.53 5.23 -1.22
N ILE A 60 24.14 4.60 -2.22
CA ILE A 60 24.93 3.37 -2.01
C ILE A 60 26.11 3.72 -1.12
N CYS A 61 26.19 3.10 0.05
CA CYS A 61 27.33 3.22 0.94
C CYS A 61 28.32 2.09 0.72
N HIS A 62 27.87 0.83 0.81
CA HIS A 62 28.74 -0.35 0.67
C HIS A 62 28.14 -1.30 -0.37
N PRO A 63 28.66 -1.35 -1.61
CA PRO A 63 28.11 -2.19 -2.69
C PRO A 63 28.09 -3.69 -2.34
N ALA A 64 29.07 -4.16 -1.55
CA ALA A 64 29.14 -5.54 -1.08
C ALA A 64 28.22 -5.83 0.12
N GLY A 65 27.63 -4.79 0.72
CA GLY A 65 26.67 -4.90 1.80
C GLY A 65 27.10 -4.14 3.06
N VAL A 66 26.17 -3.35 3.60
CA VAL A 66 26.33 -2.67 4.88
C VAL A 66 25.89 -3.58 6.03
N SER A 67 26.70 -3.59 7.10
CA SER A 67 26.48 -4.41 8.29
C SER A 67 25.82 -3.62 9.43
N ALA A 68 26.28 -2.39 9.65
CA ALA A 68 25.78 -1.53 10.72
C ALA A 68 26.04 -0.05 10.39
N PHE A 69 25.33 0.82 11.12
CA PHE A 69 25.63 2.25 11.17
C PHE A 69 25.45 2.81 12.59
N ALA A 70 26.07 3.97 12.82
CA ALA A 70 25.91 4.80 14.00
C ALA A 70 25.88 6.29 13.61
N CYS A 71 25.17 7.10 14.39
CA CYS A 71 25.11 8.55 14.20
C CYS A 71 26.04 9.24 15.19
N SER A 72 26.63 10.36 14.80
CA SER A 72 27.35 11.24 15.72
C SER A 72 26.40 11.84 16.76
N CYS A 73 26.94 12.22 17.92
CA CYS A 73 26.16 12.79 19.02
C CYS A 73 25.46 14.12 18.65
N ASP A 74 25.98 14.84 17.67
CA ASP A 74 25.41 16.08 17.13
C ASP A 74 24.49 15.87 15.93
N GLY A 75 24.33 14.62 15.46
CA GLY A 75 23.49 14.28 14.30
C GLY A 75 24.02 14.77 12.95
N LYS A 76 25.22 15.37 12.89
CA LYS A 76 25.82 15.90 11.65
C LYS A 76 26.48 14.81 10.80
N TYR A 77 26.89 13.69 11.40
CA TYR A 77 27.57 12.61 10.70
C TYR A 77 26.91 11.26 10.92
N ILE A 78 26.98 10.43 9.89
CA ILE A 78 26.57 9.03 9.91
C ILE A 78 27.78 8.18 9.53
N PHE A 79 28.08 7.18 10.35
CA PHE A 79 29.17 6.24 10.10
C PHE A 79 28.58 4.90 9.69
N THR A 80 29.01 4.36 8.55
CA THR A 80 28.60 3.04 8.05
C THR A 80 29.77 2.08 8.05
N ILE A 81 29.51 0.80 8.31
CA ILE A 81 30.53 -0.26 8.28
C ILE A 81 30.11 -1.31 7.26
N GLY A 82 30.97 -1.55 6.27
CA GLY A 82 30.76 -2.60 5.30
C GLY A 82 31.13 -3.96 5.87
N GLY A 83 30.28 -4.96 5.62
CA GLY A 83 30.50 -6.30 6.16
C GLY A 83 31.67 -7.00 5.46
N PRO A 84 31.59 -7.22 4.13
CA PRO A 84 32.63 -7.95 3.40
C PRO A 84 33.85 -7.11 3.03
N ASP A 85 33.69 -5.79 2.92
CA ASP A 85 34.77 -4.89 2.53
C ASP A 85 35.63 -4.40 3.71
N TYR A 86 35.18 -4.63 4.96
CA TYR A 86 35.83 -4.21 6.20
C TYR A 86 36.17 -2.71 6.26
N THR A 87 35.45 -1.88 5.50
CA THR A 87 35.65 -0.42 5.45
C THR A 87 34.66 0.32 6.32
N ILE A 88 35.05 1.53 6.72
CA ILE A 88 34.19 2.48 7.44
C ILE A 88 34.08 3.74 6.60
N PHE A 89 32.86 4.16 6.31
CA PHE A 89 32.59 5.45 5.68
C PHE A 89 31.94 6.43 6.65
N SER A 90 32.30 7.71 6.49
CA SER A 90 31.73 8.82 7.23
C SER A 90 30.97 9.71 6.25
N TRP A 91 29.70 9.93 6.52
CA TRP A 91 28.77 10.69 5.69
C TRP A 91 28.34 11.94 6.45
N GLU A 92 28.40 13.10 5.79
CA GLU A 92 27.84 14.33 6.34
C GLU A 92 26.34 14.42 6.00
N ALA A 93 25.50 14.62 7.01
CA ALA A 93 24.06 14.71 6.89
C ALA A 93 23.65 16.15 6.51
N ASN A 94 23.41 16.40 5.23
CA ASN A 94 22.92 17.70 4.77
C ASN A 94 21.38 17.77 4.83
N LEU A 95 20.87 18.16 6.00
CA LEU A 95 19.42 18.26 6.25
C LEU A 95 18.75 19.36 5.42
N ASN A 96 19.45 20.47 5.17
CA ASN A 96 18.93 21.57 4.36
C ASN A 96 18.66 21.15 2.92
N ALA A 97 19.55 20.34 2.33
CA ALA A 97 19.34 19.80 0.99
C ALA A 97 18.12 18.87 0.93
N LEU A 98 17.92 18.05 1.97
CA LEU A 98 16.75 17.17 2.06
C LEU A 98 15.45 17.97 2.21
N GLU A 99 15.42 19.02 3.03
CA GLU A 99 14.26 19.89 3.16
C GLU A 99 13.97 20.69 1.88
N ALA A 100 15.01 21.14 1.19
CA ALA A 100 14.87 21.78 -0.11
C ALA A 100 14.27 20.80 -1.14
N ALA A 101 14.72 19.55 -1.17
CA ALA A 101 14.15 18.51 -2.03
C ALA A 101 12.67 18.25 -1.72
N ALA A 102 12.33 18.10 -0.43
CA ALA A 102 10.95 17.95 0.00
C ALA A 102 10.06 19.14 -0.39
N SER A 103 10.59 20.36 -0.31
CA SER A 103 9.86 21.58 -0.69
C SER A 103 9.67 21.70 -2.21
N LEU A 104 10.69 21.33 -2.99
CA LEU A 104 10.65 21.33 -4.46
C LEU A 104 9.76 20.22 -5.02
N GLY A 105 9.59 19.11 -4.29
CA GLY A 105 8.67 18.02 -4.63
C GLY A 105 7.19 18.41 -4.65
N GLY A 106 6.85 19.62 -4.18
CA GLY A 106 5.50 20.16 -4.18
C GLY A 106 4.71 19.86 -2.90
N GLN A 107 3.45 20.30 -2.88
CA GLN A 107 2.55 20.19 -1.73
C GLN A 107 1.32 19.36 -2.07
N GLY A 108 0.64 18.83 -1.04
CA GLY A 108 -0.58 18.04 -1.19
C GLY A 108 -0.32 16.72 -1.94
N LEU A 109 -1.04 16.50 -3.03
CA LEU A 109 -0.93 15.30 -3.86
C LEU A 109 0.24 15.30 -4.85
N ILE A 110 0.84 16.46 -5.14
CA ILE A 110 1.87 16.58 -6.18
C ILE A 110 2.99 15.54 -6.02
N PRO A 111 3.53 15.32 -4.79
CA PRO A 111 4.52 14.28 -4.57
C PRO A 111 4.04 12.86 -4.93
N PHE A 112 2.81 12.53 -4.58
CA PHE A 112 2.25 11.19 -4.70
C PHE A 112 1.92 10.81 -6.14
N TYR A 113 1.68 11.78 -7.02
CA TYR A 113 1.53 11.50 -8.45
C TYR A 113 2.78 10.86 -9.05
N SER A 114 3.98 11.17 -8.55
CA SER A 114 5.21 10.53 -9.03
C SER A 114 5.30 9.03 -8.71
N LEU A 115 4.50 8.56 -7.76
CA LEU A 115 4.39 7.13 -7.39
C LEU A 115 3.36 6.38 -8.25
N LEU A 116 2.54 7.11 -9.03
CA LEU A 116 1.58 6.52 -9.94
C LEU A 116 2.19 6.32 -11.32
N GLU A 117 1.85 5.21 -11.97
CA GLU A 117 2.30 4.93 -13.32
C GLU A 117 1.71 5.96 -14.30
N GLY A 118 2.58 6.67 -15.03
CA GLY A 118 2.16 7.76 -15.92
C GLY A 118 1.85 9.10 -15.22
N GLY A 119 1.94 9.17 -13.90
CA GLY A 119 1.75 10.41 -13.15
C GLY A 119 0.30 10.93 -13.16
N ARG A 120 0.14 12.24 -12.90
CA ARG A 120 -1.18 12.89 -12.82
C ARG A 120 -1.98 12.78 -14.12
N ASP A 121 -1.31 12.91 -15.26
CA ASP A 121 -1.97 12.90 -16.57
C ASP A 121 -1.99 11.49 -17.22
N GLY A 122 -1.54 10.48 -16.49
CA GLY A 122 -1.47 9.09 -16.92
C GLY A 122 -2.84 8.41 -17.03
N GLU A 123 -2.90 7.32 -17.79
CA GLU A 123 -4.12 6.50 -17.93
C GLU A 123 -4.54 5.90 -16.59
N PHE A 124 -3.58 5.44 -15.80
CA PHE A 124 -3.85 4.85 -14.49
C PHE A 124 -4.55 5.82 -13.51
N PHE A 125 -4.16 7.10 -13.52
CA PHE A 125 -4.85 8.11 -12.69
C PHE A 125 -6.29 8.35 -13.17
N LYS A 126 -6.52 8.37 -14.49
CA LYS A 126 -7.88 8.48 -15.05
C LYS A 126 -8.74 7.27 -14.69
N GLU A 127 -8.18 6.07 -14.74
CA GLU A 127 -8.85 4.85 -14.29
C GLU A 127 -9.23 4.94 -12.80
N MET A 128 -8.33 5.43 -11.94
CA MET A 128 -8.64 5.70 -10.53
C MET A 128 -9.82 6.66 -10.37
N GLU A 129 -9.83 7.76 -11.11
CA GLU A 129 -10.95 8.71 -11.11
C GLU A 129 -12.25 8.03 -11.55
N ASP A 130 -12.23 7.29 -12.66
CA ASP A 130 -13.40 6.60 -13.20
C ASP A 130 -13.97 5.57 -12.23
N TYR A 131 -13.13 4.75 -11.57
CA TYR A 131 -13.57 3.81 -10.54
C TYR A 131 -14.14 4.53 -9.31
N PHE A 132 -13.52 5.65 -8.90
CA PHE A 132 -14.02 6.45 -7.79
C PHE A 132 -15.42 7.00 -8.10
N TYR A 133 -15.62 7.54 -9.31
CA TYR A 133 -16.94 7.98 -9.79
C TYR A 133 -17.93 6.83 -9.90
N TYR A 134 -17.50 5.67 -10.40
CA TYR A 134 -18.35 4.49 -10.49
C TYR A 134 -18.85 4.05 -9.10
N CYS A 135 -18.00 4.04 -8.09
CA CYS A 135 -18.40 3.72 -6.71
C CYS A 135 -19.40 4.73 -6.14
N GLN A 136 -19.29 6.02 -6.47
CA GLN A 136 -20.32 6.99 -6.11
C GLN A 136 -21.67 6.62 -6.70
N LEU A 137 -21.72 6.28 -7.99
CA LEU A 137 -22.94 5.85 -8.67
C LEU A 137 -23.51 4.56 -8.08
N ARG A 138 -22.64 3.59 -7.77
CA ARG A 138 -23.02 2.32 -7.17
C ARG A 138 -23.62 2.50 -5.78
N SER A 139 -23.05 3.40 -4.97
CA SER A 139 -23.50 3.66 -3.60
C SER A 139 -24.90 4.27 -3.51
N GLU A 140 -25.35 5.00 -4.54
CA GLU A 140 -26.70 5.57 -4.64
C GLU A 140 -27.72 4.63 -5.34
N GLY A 141 -27.25 3.45 -5.78
CA GLY A 141 -27.99 2.50 -6.60
C GLY A 141 -27.89 2.82 -8.09
N ILE A 142 -27.29 1.90 -8.86
CA ILE A 142 -27.05 2.06 -10.30
C ILE A 142 -28.35 2.36 -11.06
N ASN A 143 -29.43 1.66 -10.69
CA ASN A 143 -30.75 1.77 -11.31
C ASN A 143 -31.67 2.85 -10.68
N SER A 144 -31.15 3.66 -9.75
CA SER A 144 -31.92 4.70 -9.08
C SER A 144 -32.27 5.83 -10.05
N MET A 145 -33.57 6.13 -10.17
CA MET A 145 -34.09 7.28 -10.93
C MET A 145 -34.14 8.57 -10.09
N LYS A 146 -33.65 8.53 -8.84
CA LYS A 146 -33.59 9.70 -7.96
C LYS A 146 -32.50 10.66 -8.46
N LYS A 147 -32.67 11.96 -8.17
CA LYS A 147 -31.62 12.96 -8.44
C LYS A 147 -30.36 12.58 -7.65
N ARG A 148 -29.29 12.28 -8.38
CA ARG A 148 -28.00 11.90 -7.81
C ARG A 148 -27.36 13.07 -7.09
N ARG A 149 -26.71 12.82 -5.95
CA ARG A 149 -25.97 13.86 -5.23
C ARG A 149 -24.53 13.84 -5.72
N VAL A 150 -24.05 14.99 -6.18
CA VAL A 150 -22.63 15.14 -6.51
C VAL A 150 -21.86 15.18 -5.18
N SER A 151 -21.14 14.09 -4.90
CA SER A 151 -20.24 13.98 -3.75
C SER A 151 -18.80 14.01 -4.25
N THR A 152 -17.88 14.49 -3.42
CA THR A 152 -16.42 14.32 -3.64
C THR A 152 -15.85 13.14 -2.86
N LYS A 153 -16.73 12.37 -2.22
CA LYS A 153 -16.38 11.29 -1.29
C LYS A 153 -17.15 10.01 -1.58
N ILE A 154 -16.54 8.90 -1.23
CA ILE A 154 -17.14 7.56 -1.23
C ILE A 154 -17.20 6.99 0.19
N PRO A 155 -18.17 6.12 0.49
CA PRO A 155 -18.20 5.36 1.74
C PRO A 155 -16.97 4.46 1.89
N LEU A 156 -16.45 4.28 3.11
CA LEU A 156 -15.27 3.42 3.35
C LEU A 156 -15.44 1.97 2.92
N LYS A 157 -16.68 1.45 2.90
CA LYS A 157 -16.99 0.10 2.41
C LYS A 157 -16.65 -0.09 0.92
N GLU A 158 -16.51 0.99 0.15
CA GLU A 158 -16.17 0.93 -1.27
C GLU A 158 -14.66 0.79 -1.52
N VAL A 159 -13.81 1.15 -0.54
CA VAL A 159 -12.34 1.15 -0.67
C VAL A 159 -11.77 -0.20 -1.12
N PRO A 160 -12.17 -1.36 -0.55
CA PRO A 160 -11.66 -2.66 -0.97
C PRO A 160 -11.92 -2.95 -2.45
N PHE A 161 -13.10 -2.57 -2.95
CA PHE A 161 -13.49 -2.83 -4.35
C PHE A 161 -12.65 -2.01 -5.31
N ILE A 162 -12.39 -0.73 -5.00
CA ILE A 162 -11.55 0.12 -5.84
C ILE A 162 -10.09 -0.37 -5.83
N MET A 163 -9.56 -0.76 -4.66
CA MET A 163 -8.20 -1.32 -4.58
C MET A 163 -8.05 -2.56 -5.48
N ARG A 164 -9.01 -3.48 -5.41
CA ARG A 164 -9.05 -4.70 -6.23
C ARG A 164 -9.20 -4.40 -7.72
N ALA A 165 -10.04 -3.43 -8.08
CA ALA A 165 -10.23 -3.00 -9.46
C ALA A 165 -8.95 -2.38 -10.06
N LEU A 166 -8.15 -1.69 -9.23
CA LEU A 166 -6.85 -1.12 -9.60
C LEU A 166 -5.69 -2.13 -9.57
N GLY A 167 -5.98 -3.42 -9.40
CA GLY A 167 -4.97 -4.48 -9.42
C GLY A 167 -4.18 -4.66 -8.12
N PHE A 168 -4.66 -4.08 -7.01
CA PHE A 168 -4.13 -4.37 -5.67
C PHE A 168 -5.09 -5.30 -4.93
N TYR A 169 -4.60 -6.47 -4.51
CA TYR A 169 -5.40 -7.50 -3.85
C TYR A 169 -4.92 -7.72 -2.41
N PRO A 170 -5.29 -6.84 -1.45
CA PRO A 170 -4.96 -7.03 -0.05
C PRO A 170 -5.74 -8.22 0.53
N THR A 171 -5.14 -8.86 1.53
CA THR A 171 -5.80 -9.89 2.34
C THR A 171 -6.96 -9.29 3.15
N GLU A 172 -7.90 -10.11 3.62
CA GLU A 172 -8.97 -9.67 4.51
C GLU A 172 -8.41 -9.04 5.80
N GLN A 173 -7.31 -9.58 6.35
CA GLN A 173 -6.62 -8.91 7.46
C GLN A 173 -6.11 -7.51 7.07
N GLU A 174 -5.43 -7.37 5.93
CA GLU A 174 -4.91 -6.09 5.45
C GLU A 174 -6.06 -5.10 5.18
N LEU A 175 -7.17 -5.56 4.62
CA LEU A 175 -8.37 -4.75 4.41
C LEU A 175 -8.95 -4.24 5.72
N MET A 176 -9.02 -5.09 6.75
CA MET A 176 -9.45 -4.64 8.09
C MET A 176 -8.50 -3.58 8.65
N GLU A 177 -7.19 -3.73 8.45
CA GLU A 177 -6.19 -2.77 8.89
C GLU A 177 -6.31 -1.43 8.14
N ILE A 178 -6.45 -1.46 6.81
CA ILE A 178 -6.70 -0.30 5.94
C ILE A 178 -7.97 0.44 6.37
N GLN A 179 -9.07 -0.27 6.56
CA GLN A 179 -10.34 0.33 6.99
C GLN A 179 -10.22 0.96 8.38
N ASN A 180 -9.56 0.29 9.31
CA ASN A 180 -9.34 0.81 10.66
C ASN A 180 -8.44 2.05 10.63
N GLU A 181 -7.36 2.04 9.85
CA GLU A 181 -6.48 3.19 9.68
C GLU A 181 -7.28 4.44 9.28
N VAL A 182 -8.14 4.33 8.25
CA VAL A 182 -8.95 5.47 7.80
C VAL A 182 -10.02 5.84 8.82
N LYS A 183 -10.75 4.86 9.36
CA LYS A 183 -11.83 5.06 10.32
C LYS A 183 -11.37 5.82 11.57
N PHE A 184 -10.17 5.53 12.06
CA PHE A 184 -9.58 6.14 13.26
C PHE A 184 -8.63 7.31 12.97
N SER A 185 -8.38 7.65 11.70
CA SER A 185 -7.40 8.67 11.27
C SER A 185 -7.51 10.01 12.01
N ARG A 186 -8.74 10.49 12.22
CA ARG A 186 -9.02 11.79 12.89
C ARG A 186 -9.60 11.62 14.29
N TYR A 187 -9.67 10.39 14.80
CA TYR A 187 -10.37 10.09 16.06
C TYR A 187 -9.69 10.72 17.28
N ALA A 188 -8.35 10.74 17.31
CA ALA A 188 -7.58 11.32 18.43
C ALA A 188 -7.81 12.83 18.59
N GLU A 189 -8.07 13.54 17.48
CA GLU A 189 -8.23 15.00 17.46
C GLU A 189 -9.70 15.41 17.56
N THR A 190 -10.60 14.65 16.91
CA THR A 190 -12.01 15.03 16.76
C THR A 190 -12.98 14.21 17.62
N GLY A 191 -12.54 13.06 18.14
CA GLY A 191 -13.40 12.09 18.84
C GLY A 191 -14.43 11.40 17.94
N LYS A 192 -14.38 11.61 16.62
CA LYS A 192 -15.36 11.07 15.65
C LYS A 192 -14.70 10.08 14.70
N TYR A 193 -15.46 9.06 14.32
CA TYR A 193 -15.07 8.12 13.27
C TYR A 193 -15.27 8.76 11.90
N VAL A 194 -14.31 8.47 11.01
CA VAL A 194 -14.44 8.78 9.59
C VAL A 194 -15.22 7.65 8.93
N THR A 195 -16.23 8.00 8.14
CA THR A 195 -17.11 7.04 7.43
C THR A 195 -16.94 7.09 5.92
N ASP A 196 -16.27 8.12 5.41
CA ASP A 196 -16.14 8.41 3.98
C ASP A 196 -14.74 8.96 3.69
N ILE A 197 -14.23 8.67 2.49
CA ILE A 197 -12.90 9.08 2.01
C ILE A 197 -13.04 9.87 0.71
N ASP A 198 -12.22 10.90 0.53
CA ASP A 198 -12.10 11.62 -0.74
C ASP A 198 -11.01 11.02 -1.64
N LEU A 199 -10.96 11.44 -2.89
CA LEU A 199 -9.99 10.91 -3.86
C LEU A 199 -8.54 11.16 -3.42
N GLU A 200 -8.26 12.30 -2.78
CA GLU A 200 -6.91 12.64 -2.32
C GLU A 200 -6.42 11.70 -1.21
N ASP A 201 -7.24 11.52 -0.18
CA ASP A 201 -6.94 10.61 0.92
C ASP A 201 -6.89 9.16 0.40
N PHE A 202 -7.72 8.80 -0.58
CA PHE A 202 -7.69 7.49 -1.23
C PHE A 202 -6.39 7.23 -2.00
N ILE A 203 -5.91 8.18 -2.81
CA ILE A 203 -4.65 8.02 -3.54
C ILE A 203 -3.50 7.81 -2.58
N LYS A 204 -3.42 8.59 -1.50
CA LYS A 204 -2.40 8.43 -0.46
C LYS A 204 -2.50 7.07 0.21
N LEU A 205 -3.71 6.63 0.56
CA LEU A 205 -3.94 5.31 1.14
C LEU A 205 -3.49 4.20 0.18
N PHE A 206 -3.87 4.29 -1.09
CA PHE A 206 -3.55 3.32 -2.12
C PHE A 206 -2.04 3.18 -2.32
N VAL A 207 -1.32 4.29 -2.54
CA VAL A 207 0.14 4.22 -2.76
C VAL A 207 0.90 3.78 -1.51
N ASN A 208 0.39 4.06 -0.31
CA ASN A 208 1.04 3.65 0.93
C ASN A 208 0.88 2.15 1.24
N HIS A 209 -0.21 1.53 0.79
CA HIS A 209 -0.51 0.12 1.01
C HIS A 209 -0.15 -0.78 -0.17
N ARG A 210 -0.16 -0.25 -1.40
CA ARG A 210 0.22 -1.02 -2.59
C ARG A 210 1.65 -1.53 -2.43
N PRO A 211 1.91 -2.83 -2.64
CA PRO A 211 3.25 -3.39 -2.66
C PRO A 211 4.14 -2.60 -3.64
N ALA A 212 5.30 -2.16 -3.17
CA ALA A 212 6.29 -1.47 -4.01
C ALA A 212 6.74 -2.34 -5.19
N PHE A 213 6.70 -3.66 -5.00
CA PHE A 213 6.98 -4.66 -6.02
C PHE A 213 5.75 -5.57 -6.11
N GLY A 214 5.19 -5.72 -7.31
CA GLY A 214 4.10 -6.66 -7.56
C GLY A 214 4.57 -8.12 -7.51
N ILE A 215 3.61 -9.04 -7.50
CA ILE A 215 3.89 -10.48 -7.55
C ILE A 215 4.53 -10.83 -8.89
N SER A 216 5.74 -11.35 -8.84
CA SER A 216 6.48 -11.77 -10.02
C SER A 216 6.09 -13.17 -10.47
N ARG A 217 6.22 -13.46 -11.77
CA ARG A 217 6.04 -14.82 -12.30
C ARG A 217 6.91 -15.86 -11.61
N LYS A 218 8.11 -15.46 -11.16
CA LYS A 218 9.05 -16.35 -10.46
C LYS A 218 8.54 -16.73 -9.07
N GLU A 219 7.93 -15.79 -8.35
CA GLU A 219 7.32 -16.07 -7.04
C GLU A 219 6.13 -17.00 -7.20
N ILE A 220 5.27 -16.77 -8.20
CA ILE A 220 4.14 -17.67 -8.50
C ILE A 220 4.67 -19.08 -8.81
N GLN A 221 5.68 -19.19 -9.67
CA GLN A 221 6.28 -20.49 -10.00
C GLN A 221 6.85 -21.17 -8.76
N HIS A 222 7.56 -20.44 -7.91
CA HIS A 222 8.10 -20.97 -6.66
C HIS A 222 7.01 -21.47 -5.71
N ILE A 223 5.86 -20.78 -5.65
CA ILE A 223 4.71 -21.23 -4.85
C ILE A 223 4.18 -22.57 -5.36
N PHE A 224 4.04 -22.74 -6.68
CA PHE A 224 3.63 -24.04 -7.25
C PHE A 224 4.69 -25.13 -7.05
N GLU A 225 5.98 -24.79 -7.03
CA GLU A 225 7.06 -25.74 -6.69
C GLU A 225 7.02 -26.20 -5.22
N VAL A 226 6.52 -25.34 -4.32
CA VAL A 226 6.40 -25.64 -2.88
C VAL A 226 5.11 -26.37 -2.54
N LEU A 227 3.99 -26.00 -3.19
CA LEU A 227 2.67 -26.57 -2.93
C LEU A 227 2.33 -27.79 -3.79
N GLY A 228 2.99 -27.94 -4.93
CA GLY A 228 2.74 -29.03 -5.87
C GLY A 228 3.36 -30.35 -5.43
N ASP A 229 2.78 -31.43 -5.97
CA ASP A 229 3.32 -32.76 -5.88
C ASP A 229 4.00 -33.15 -7.22
N PRO A 230 4.98 -34.06 -7.20
CA PRO A 230 5.67 -34.48 -8.40
C PRO A 230 4.72 -35.26 -9.31
N ASN A 231 4.52 -34.77 -10.53
CA ASN A 231 3.75 -35.47 -11.56
C ASN A 231 4.51 -36.67 -12.14
N GLU A 232 3.93 -37.35 -13.13
CA GLU A 232 4.54 -38.51 -13.81
C GLU A 232 5.91 -38.21 -14.43
N ASN A 233 6.19 -36.94 -14.75
CA ASN A 233 7.47 -36.47 -15.31
C ASN A 233 8.44 -35.97 -14.22
N GLY A 234 8.05 -36.02 -12.94
CA GLY A 234 8.82 -35.51 -11.80
C GLY A 234 8.80 -33.98 -11.67
N GLU A 235 7.95 -33.28 -12.41
CA GLU A 235 7.76 -31.84 -12.28
C GLU A 235 6.72 -31.56 -11.18
N GLN A 236 6.99 -30.56 -10.33
CA GLN A 236 6.05 -30.14 -9.29
C GLN A 236 4.84 -29.47 -9.93
N SER A 237 3.65 -30.01 -9.70
CA SER A 237 2.40 -29.45 -10.21
C SER A 237 1.26 -29.68 -9.24
N VAL A 238 0.31 -28.74 -9.23
CA VAL A 238 -0.93 -28.85 -8.44
C VAL A 238 -2.05 -29.18 -9.42
N ASN A 239 -2.76 -30.29 -9.20
CA ASN A 239 -3.91 -30.61 -10.04
C ASN A 239 -5.13 -29.75 -9.66
N ARG A 240 -6.23 -29.87 -10.42
CA ARG A 240 -7.41 -29.03 -10.23
C ARG A 240 -8.04 -29.26 -8.85
N GLU A 241 -8.23 -30.50 -8.47
CA GLU A 241 -8.88 -30.89 -7.24
C GLU A 241 -8.06 -30.41 -6.03
N GLU A 242 -6.75 -30.60 -6.06
CA GLU A 242 -5.80 -30.10 -5.07
C GLU A 242 -5.85 -28.58 -4.98
N LEU A 243 -5.82 -27.86 -6.11
CA LEU A 243 -5.90 -26.39 -6.09
C LEU A 243 -7.18 -25.91 -5.42
N LEU A 244 -8.31 -26.56 -5.71
CA LEU A 244 -9.60 -26.23 -5.09
C LEU A 244 -9.61 -26.54 -3.59
N GLU A 245 -8.97 -27.63 -3.17
CA GLU A 245 -8.83 -27.96 -1.74
C GLU A 245 -7.91 -26.97 -1.02
N LEU A 246 -6.78 -26.61 -1.62
CA LEU A 246 -5.83 -25.63 -1.09
C LEU A 246 -6.50 -24.26 -0.88
N LEU A 247 -7.29 -23.77 -1.86
CA LEU A 247 -8.02 -22.51 -1.76
C LEU A 247 -9.10 -22.51 -0.66
N GLN A 248 -9.62 -23.67 -0.28
CA GLN A 248 -10.64 -23.82 0.77
C GLN A 248 -10.06 -24.09 2.16
N THR A 249 -8.79 -24.46 2.27
CA THR A 249 -8.20 -24.96 3.51
C THR A 249 -7.02 -24.15 4.02
N ILE A 250 -6.25 -23.51 3.12
CA ILE A 250 -5.02 -22.81 3.47
C ILE A 250 -5.22 -21.29 3.40
N GLY A 251 -4.68 -20.57 4.39
CA GLY A 251 -4.68 -19.11 4.41
C GLY A 251 -6.06 -18.52 4.74
N GLU A 252 -6.44 -17.48 4.01
CA GLU A 252 -7.80 -16.94 4.04
C GLU A 252 -8.69 -17.79 3.13
N ASN A 253 -9.34 -18.76 3.75
CA ASN A 253 -10.08 -19.79 3.06
C ASN A 253 -11.30 -19.23 2.34
N MET A 254 -11.46 -19.61 1.08
CA MET A 254 -12.67 -19.33 0.33
C MET A 254 -13.74 -20.38 0.64
N THR A 255 -14.98 -19.93 0.72
CA THR A 255 -16.14 -20.83 0.75
C THR A 255 -16.40 -21.43 -0.64
N GLU A 256 -17.10 -22.57 -0.69
CA GLU A 256 -17.49 -23.21 -1.96
C GLU A 256 -18.34 -22.27 -2.83
N GLU A 257 -19.18 -21.43 -2.20
CA GLU A 257 -19.97 -20.40 -2.85
C GLU A 257 -19.09 -19.34 -3.54
N GLU A 258 -18.12 -18.77 -2.80
CA GLU A 258 -17.19 -17.76 -3.32
C GLU A 258 -16.34 -18.31 -4.46
N LEU A 259 -15.84 -19.55 -4.34
CA LEU A 259 -15.09 -20.20 -5.42
C LEU A 259 -15.95 -20.39 -6.66
N THR A 260 -17.17 -20.89 -6.49
CA THR A 260 -18.10 -21.08 -7.61
C THR A 260 -18.40 -19.76 -8.31
N GLU A 261 -18.60 -18.68 -7.54
CA GLU A 261 -18.80 -17.33 -8.06
C GLU A 261 -17.59 -16.81 -8.85
N CYS A 262 -16.38 -16.98 -8.30
CA CYS A 262 -15.15 -16.59 -8.99
C CYS A 262 -14.98 -17.35 -10.31
N PHE A 263 -15.16 -18.67 -10.32
CA PHE A 263 -15.03 -19.46 -11.55
C PHE A 263 -16.13 -19.17 -12.56
N THR A 264 -17.38 -18.97 -12.13
CA THR A 264 -18.47 -18.62 -13.06
C THR A 264 -18.23 -17.27 -13.71
N THR A 265 -17.66 -16.31 -12.97
CA THR A 265 -17.27 -15.00 -13.51
C THR A 265 -16.08 -15.13 -14.47
N LEU A 266 -15.00 -15.81 -14.06
CA LEU A 266 -13.80 -16.02 -14.88
C LEU A 266 -14.07 -16.80 -16.17
N LEU A 267 -15.00 -17.75 -16.14
CA LEU A 267 -15.41 -18.54 -17.31
C LEU A 267 -16.51 -17.85 -18.14
N GLY A 268 -16.89 -16.62 -17.80
CA GLY A 268 -17.87 -15.83 -18.54
C GLY A 268 -19.31 -16.34 -18.44
N ARG A 269 -19.63 -17.17 -17.45
CA ARG A 269 -20.98 -17.68 -17.18
C ARG A 269 -21.82 -16.68 -16.38
N ASN A 270 -21.16 -15.81 -15.61
CA ASN A 270 -21.77 -14.67 -14.95
C ASN A 270 -20.95 -13.40 -15.26
N PRO A 271 -21.21 -12.71 -16.38
CA PRO A 271 -20.41 -11.56 -16.81
C PRO A 271 -20.59 -10.31 -15.93
N GLU A 272 -21.66 -10.24 -15.14
CA GLU A 272 -21.91 -9.10 -14.25
C GLU A 272 -21.12 -9.21 -12.94
N GLY A 273 -20.79 -10.42 -12.49
CA GLY A 273 -20.01 -10.68 -11.27
C GLY A 273 -20.67 -10.20 -9.98
N GLY A 274 -20.23 -10.75 -8.84
CA GLY A 274 -20.75 -10.36 -7.53
C GLY A 274 -22.03 -11.09 -7.12
N ARG A 275 -22.15 -11.42 -5.83
CA ARG A 275 -23.43 -11.67 -5.17
C ARG A 275 -24.41 -10.58 -5.60
N SER A 276 -25.66 -10.99 -5.85
CA SER A 276 -26.83 -10.12 -5.99
C SER A 276 -27.09 -9.34 -4.69
N GLU A 277 -26.13 -8.55 -4.20
CA GLU A 277 -26.24 -7.72 -2.98
C GLU A 277 -27.08 -6.44 -3.22
N LEU A 278 -27.92 -6.45 -4.25
CA LEU A 278 -28.89 -5.39 -4.53
C LEU A 278 -30.34 -5.91 -4.61
N GLU A 279 -30.60 -7.21 -4.43
CA GLU A 279 -31.96 -7.76 -4.42
C GLU A 279 -32.50 -8.09 -3.02
N SER A 280 -32.04 -7.40 -1.97
CA SER A 280 -32.91 -7.20 -0.80
C SER A 280 -33.91 -6.09 -1.13
N THR A 281 -34.86 -6.38 -2.01
CA THR A 281 -36.12 -5.63 -2.04
C THR A 281 -36.72 -5.72 -0.65
N GLU A 282 -36.78 -4.59 0.06
CA GLU A 282 -37.76 -4.38 1.12
C GLU A 282 -39.16 -4.54 0.48
N HIS A 283 -39.63 -5.78 0.37
CA HIS A 283 -41.05 -6.06 0.36
C HIS A 283 -41.50 -5.92 1.81
N THR A 284 -41.77 -4.69 2.22
CA THR A 284 -42.77 -4.44 3.24
C THR A 284 -44.06 -5.08 2.76
N GLU A 285 -44.33 -6.29 3.22
CA GLU A 285 -45.67 -6.87 3.24
C GLU A 285 -46.55 -5.95 4.10
N GLU A 286 -47.20 -4.98 3.46
CA GLU A 286 -48.48 -4.48 3.95
C GLU A 286 -49.51 -5.61 3.84
N LEU A 287 -49.57 -6.44 4.87
CA LEU A 287 -50.70 -7.32 5.12
C LEU A 287 -51.73 -6.56 5.96
N LEU A 288 -52.79 -6.14 5.27
CA LEU A 288 -54.20 -5.97 5.68
C LEU A 288 -54.51 -5.35 7.06
#